data_AF-A0A5J5A133-F1
#
_entry.id   AF-A0A5J5A133-F1
#
_cell.length_a   1.000
_cell.length_b   1.000
_cell.length_c   1.000
_cell.angle_alpha   90.00
_cell.angle_beta   90.00
_cell.angle_gamma   90.00
#
_symmetry.space_group_name_H-M   'P 1'
#
loop_
_entity.id
_entity.type
_entity.pdbx_description
1 polymer ?
#
loop_
_entity_poly.entity_id
_entity_poly.type
_entity_poly.pdbx_seq_one_letter_code
_entity_poly.pdbx_strand_id
1 'polypeptide(L)'
;MADVKKDEESFGLDKKTFSPYTLNANDNPGNIVTQVQLKGENYDEWARAIQTTLRAKKKYGFIDGTVKQPADDSLELEDWWTVNSMLVSWVFNTIEPTLRSTISYMENVKDLWEDIRQRFSIGNGPRVQELRSDLANCKQDGQAIITYYGRLKTLWDVLNNYDQIPVCTCIGCRCNLTIELERKRKEERVHQFLMGLDEEVYGTVRSNILSTEPLPNLNRVYAMVVQQERDRNSRKLIGAGERREGLYFLKGVASAHTCKMKGVTSFELWHMRMGHPSSKVVELIPEVNDLGAVLTENRGVNWSNDVENLENDIDEQHA
;
A
#
# COMPACT_ATOMS: atom_id res chain seq x y z
N MET A 1 -43.88 -66.05 -3.93
CA MET A 1 -43.31 -65.68 -2.63
C MET A 1 -41.84 -65.40 -2.85
N ALA A 2 -41.24 -64.25 -2.62
CA ALA A 2 -41.68 -62.87 -2.42
C ALA A 2 -40.38 -62.09 -2.69
N ASP A 3 -40.33 -61.29 -3.76
CA ASP A 3 -39.15 -60.50 -4.07
C ASP A 3 -39.30 -59.14 -3.36
N VAL A 4 -38.48 -58.95 -2.33
CA VAL A 4 -38.49 -57.78 -1.45
C VAL A 4 -37.89 -56.61 -2.23
N LYS A 5 -38.74 -55.74 -2.78
CA LYS A 5 -38.31 -54.39 -3.19
C LYS A 5 -38.14 -53.55 -1.92
N LYS A 6 -36.89 -53.17 -1.68
CA LYS A 6 -36.46 -52.27 -0.63
C LYS A 6 -36.82 -50.85 -1.07
N ASP A 7 -37.69 -50.20 -0.31
CA ASP A 7 -38.03 -48.80 -0.48
C ASP A 7 -36.80 -47.93 -0.14
N GLU A 8 -36.20 -47.31 -1.15
CA GLU A 8 -35.33 -46.15 -0.96
C GLU A 8 -36.21 -44.91 -0.96
N GLU A 9 -36.73 -44.57 0.22
CA GLU A 9 -37.27 -43.24 0.49
C GLU A 9 -36.14 -42.21 0.33
N SER A 10 -36.07 -41.59 -0.85
CA SER A 10 -35.28 -40.37 -1.03
C SER A 10 -35.92 -39.26 -0.18
N PHE A 11 -35.31 -38.97 0.97
CA PHE A 11 -35.54 -37.72 1.71
C PHE A 11 -35.06 -36.56 0.83
N GLY A 12 -35.98 -36.03 0.02
CA GLY A 12 -35.81 -34.76 -0.65
C GLY A 12 -35.61 -33.68 0.41
N LEU A 13 -34.35 -33.25 0.60
CA LEU A 13 -34.06 -31.97 1.21
C LEU A 13 -34.68 -30.91 0.31
N ASP A 14 -35.86 -30.43 0.69
CA ASP A 14 -36.46 -29.21 0.15
C ASP A 14 -35.42 -28.10 0.23
N LYS A 15 -34.74 -27.84 -0.89
CA LYS A 15 -34.07 -26.56 -1.10
C LYS A 15 -35.19 -25.54 -1.04
N LYS A 16 -35.37 -24.89 0.12
CA LYS A 16 -36.22 -23.70 0.27
C LYS A 16 -35.91 -22.77 -0.89
N THR A 17 -36.75 -22.80 -1.92
CA THR A 17 -36.74 -21.85 -3.01
C THR A 17 -37.15 -20.54 -2.36
N PHE A 18 -36.17 -19.75 -1.93
CA PHE A 18 -36.42 -18.43 -1.39
C PHE A 18 -37.13 -17.64 -2.48
N SER A 19 -38.42 -17.38 -2.29
CA SER A 19 -39.17 -16.50 -3.18
C SER A 19 -38.46 -15.14 -3.19
N PRO A 20 -38.21 -14.56 -4.39
CA PRO A 20 -37.58 -13.25 -4.51
C PRO A 20 -38.41 -12.15 -3.82
N TYR A 21 -39.67 -12.42 -3.47
CA TYR A 21 -40.59 -11.50 -2.82
C TYR A 21 -40.53 -11.51 -1.29
N THR A 22 -39.77 -12.41 -0.67
CA THR A 22 -39.71 -12.52 0.80
C THR A 22 -38.98 -11.32 1.42
N LEU A 23 -39.61 -10.57 2.33
CA LEU A 23 -38.96 -9.56 3.16
C LEU A 23 -38.46 -10.15 4.47
N ASN A 24 -37.35 -9.65 5.00
CA ASN A 24 -36.88 -10.03 6.33
C ASN A 24 -37.69 -9.28 7.40
N ALA A 25 -37.79 -9.85 8.60
CA ALA A 25 -38.52 -9.22 9.72
C ALA A 25 -38.01 -7.81 10.10
N ASN A 26 -36.77 -7.48 9.76
CA ASN A 26 -36.16 -6.19 10.03
C ASN A 26 -36.30 -5.19 8.86
N ASP A 27 -36.81 -5.61 7.70
CA ASP A 27 -36.92 -4.74 6.53
C ASP A 27 -38.10 -3.79 6.70
N ASN A 28 -37.81 -2.50 6.95
CA ASN A 28 -38.80 -1.44 7.04
C ASN A 28 -38.40 -0.25 6.17
N PRO A 29 -39.34 0.60 5.72
CA PRO A 29 -39.06 1.68 4.78
C PRO A 29 -38.09 2.74 5.33
N GLY A 30 -38.09 2.95 6.66
CA GLY A 30 -37.24 3.93 7.35
C GLY A 30 -35.79 3.48 7.56
N ASN A 31 -35.44 2.25 7.20
CA ASN A 31 -34.07 1.77 7.38
C ASN A 31 -33.08 2.52 6.50
N ILE A 32 -31.99 2.97 7.12
CA ILE A 32 -30.83 3.49 6.41
C ILE A 32 -30.09 2.31 5.79
N VAL A 33 -30.37 2.02 4.52
CA VAL A 33 -29.75 0.91 3.80
C VAL A 33 -28.27 1.14 3.51
N THR A 34 -27.83 2.39 3.42
CA THR A 34 -26.43 2.79 3.28
C THR A 34 -26.23 4.15 3.94
N GLN A 35 -25.03 4.37 4.49
CA GLN A 35 -24.62 5.67 5.03
C GLN A 35 -24.23 6.66 3.91
N VAL A 36 -24.02 6.17 2.68
CA VAL A 36 -23.67 7.02 1.54
C VAL A 36 -24.94 7.67 0.99
N GLN A 37 -25.01 8.99 1.08
CA GLN A 37 -26.10 9.79 0.51
C GLN A 37 -25.71 10.29 -0.89
N LEU A 38 -26.64 10.26 -1.85
CA LEU A 38 -26.44 10.83 -3.19
C LEU A 38 -26.43 12.37 -3.11
N LYS A 39 -25.32 12.97 -3.55
CA LYS A 39 -25.05 14.42 -3.61
C LYS A 39 -24.79 14.93 -5.03
N GLY A 40 -25.06 14.10 -6.04
CA GLY A 40 -24.86 14.42 -7.46
C GLY A 40 -23.53 13.90 -7.97
N GLU A 41 -22.41 14.46 -7.50
CA GLU A 41 -21.05 14.12 -7.99
C GLU A 41 -20.56 12.73 -7.55
N ASN A 42 -21.15 12.16 -6.50
CA ASN A 42 -20.74 10.89 -5.93
C ASN A 42 -21.60 9.70 -6.40
N TYR A 43 -22.26 9.83 -7.55
CA TYR A 43 -23.19 8.82 -8.07
C TYR A 43 -22.60 7.40 -8.05
N ASP A 44 -21.36 7.18 -8.49
CA ASP A 44 -20.79 5.81 -8.51
C ASP A 44 -20.53 5.22 -7.13
N GLU A 45 -20.11 6.04 -6.17
CA GLU A 45 -19.94 5.62 -4.78
C GLU A 45 -21.29 5.23 -4.18
N TRP A 46 -22.28 6.10 -4.33
CA TRP A 46 -23.66 5.87 -3.89
C TRP A 46 -24.25 4.62 -4.56
N ALA A 47 -24.13 4.52 -5.88
CA ALA A 47 -24.69 3.41 -6.65
C ALA A 47 -24.08 2.08 -6.19
N ARG A 48 -22.76 1.99 -6.01
CA ARG A 48 -22.11 0.78 -5.47
C ARG A 48 -22.61 0.41 -4.08
N ALA A 49 -22.78 1.40 -3.20
CA ALA A 49 -23.23 1.14 -1.83
C ALA A 49 -24.66 0.58 -1.79
N ILE A 50 -25.56 1.14 -2.62
CA ILE A 50 -26.92 0.61 -2.80
C ILE A 50 -26.87 -0.79 -3.40
N GLN A 51 -26.16 -0.99 -4.52
CA GLN A 51 -26.07 -2.29 -5.18
C GLN A 51 -25.53 -3.38 -4.24
N THR A 52 -24.49 -3.07 -3.46
CA THR A 52 -23.90 -4.00 -2.48
C THR A 52 -24.92 -4.39 -1.43
N THR A 53 -25.67 -3.43 -0.89
CA THR A 53 -26.71 -3.68 0.11
C THR A 53 -27.85 -4.52 -0.45
N LEU A 54 -28.33 -4.19 -1.64
CA LEU A 54 -29.40 -4.94 -2.30
C LEU A 54 -28.98 -6.35 -2.68
N ARG A 55 -27.72 -6.56 -3.08
CA ARG A 55 -27.15 -7.90 -3.32
C ARG A 55 -27.10 -8.71 -2.03
N ALA A 56 -26.64 -8.13 -0.93
CA ALA A 56 -26.64 -8.79 0.38
C ALA A 56 -28.05 -9.21 0.83
N LYS A 57 -29.07 -8.43 0.45
CA LYS A 57 -30.49 -8.72 0.71
C LYS A 57 -31.17 -9.57 -0.38
N LYS A 58 -30.45 -9.99 -1.43
CA LYS A 58 -31.00 -10.71 -2.61
C LYS A 58 -32.12 -9.95 -3.35
N LYS A 59 -32.13 -8.61 -3.29
CA LYS A 59 -33.11 -7.73 -3.93
C LYS A 59 -32.59 -6.99 -5.16
N TYR A 60 -31.31 -7.17 -5.50
CA TYR A 60 -30.69 -6.57 -6.68
C TYR A 60 -31.46 -6.84 -7.98
N GLY A 61 -32.17 -7.98 -8.04
CA GLY A 61 -32.93 -8.37 -9.21
C GLY A 61 -34.06 -7.41 -9.63
N PHE A 62 -34.56 -6.58 -8.70
CA PHE A 62 -35.59 -5.59 -9.01
C PHE A 62 -35.02 -4.37 -9.74
N ILE A 63 -33.78 -3.97 -9.42
CA ILE A 63 -33.15 -2.79 -10.03
C ILE A 63 -32.46 -3.11 -11.36
N ASP A 64 -31.94 -4.34 -11.54
CA ASP A 64 -31.35 -4.78 -12.81
C ASP A 64 -32.42 -5.28 -13.81
N GLY A 65 -33.65 -5.50 -13.34
CA GLY A 65 -34.77 -5.97 -14.13
C GLY A 65 -34.80 -7.47 -14.39
N THR A 66 -33.98 -8.27 -13.70
CA THR A 66 -34.07 -9.74 -13.75
C THR A 66 -35.34 -10.26 -13.09
N VAL A 67 -35.85 -9.57 -12.05
CA VAL A 67 -37.16 -9.81 -11.44
C VAL A 67 -38.18 -8.89 -12.11
N LYS A 68 -38.92 -9.44 -13.07
CA LYS A 68 -39.97 -8.71 -13.78
C LYS A 68 -41.25 -8.64 -12.95
N GLN A 69 -42.06 -7.62 -13.23
CA GLN A 69 -43.42 -7.54 -12.71
C GLN A 69 -44.22 -8.76 -13.20
N PRO A 70 -44.90 -9.49 -12.30
CA PRO A 70 -45.82 -10.57 -12.66
C PRO A 70 -47.02 -10.05 -13.48
N ALA A 71 -47.78 -10.97 -14.09
CA ALA A 71 -49.04 -10.62 -14.74
C ALA A 71 -50.07 -10.10 -13.72
N ASP A 72 -50.99 -9.24 -14.16
CA ASP A 72 -51.93 -8.52 -13.29
C ASP A 72 -52.87 -9.44 -12.48
N ASP A 73 -53.10 -10.67 -12.96
CA ASP A 73 -53.94 -11.67 -12.27
C ASP A 73 -53.15 -12.61 -11.35
N SER A 74 -51.84 -12.38 -11.16
CA SER A 74 -50.99 -13.23 -10.34
C SER A 74 -51.16 -12.95 -8.84
N LEU A 75 -51.23 -14.02 -8.04
CA LEU A 75 -51.17 -13.92 -6.57
C LEU A 75 -49.84 -13.32 -6.07
N GLU A 76 -48.79 -13.36 -6.89
CA GLU A 76 -47.46 -12.82 -6.57
C GLU A 76 -47.34 -11.31 -6.85
N LEU A 77 -48.35 -10.68 -7.47
CA LEU A 77 -48.29 -9.26 -7.85
C LEU A 77 -48.24 -8.35 -6.62
N GLU A 78 -49.05 -8.64 -5.60
CA GLU A 78 -49.10 -7.86 -4.36
C GLU A 78 -47.77 -7.96 -3.59
N ASP A 79 -47.19 -9.16 -3.56
CA ASP A 79 -45.88 -9.41 -2.95
C ASP A 79 -44.76 -8.69 -3.71
N TRP A 80 -44.84 -8.65 -5.05
CA TRP A 80 -43.93 -7.87 -5.89
C TRP A 80 -44.04 -6.38 -5.59
N TRP A 81 -45.25 -5.83 -5.51
CA TRP A 81 -45.49 -4.41 -5.21
C TRP A 81 -45.02 -4.03 -3.80
N THR A 82 -45.19 -4.92 -2.84
CA THR A 82 -44.72 -4.73 -1.46
C THR A 82 -43.20 -4.55 -1.43
N VAL A 83 -42.46 -5.45 -2.09
CA VAL A 83 -40.99 -5.35 -2.18
C VAL A 83 -40.58 -4.14 -3.01
N ASN A 84 -41.20 -3.91 -4.16
CA ASN A 84 -40.88 -2.78 -5.02
C ASN A 84 -41.05 -1.44 -4.29
N SER A 85 -42.16 -1.24 -3.59
CA SER A 85 -42.43 -0.02 -2.79
C SER A 85 -41.43 0.17 -1.66
N MET A 86 -41.01 -0.92 -1.00
CA MET A 86 -39.94 -0.90 -0.01
C MET A 86 -38.63 -0.40 -0.61
N LEU A 87 -38.26 -0.91 -1.78
CA LEU A 87 -37.02 -0.53 -2.46
C LEU A 87 -37.07 0.92 -2.96
N VAL A 88 -38.21 1.38 -3.49
CA VAL A 88 -38.42 2.79 -3.83
C VAL A 88 -38.16 3.68 -2.61
N SER A 89 -38.74 3.34 -1.45
CA SER A 89 -38.52 4.10 -0.22
C SER A 89 -37.05 4.10 0.21
N TRP A 90 -36.37 2.95 0.18
CA TRP A 90 -34.95 2.86 0.52
C TRP A 90 -34.06 3.70 -0.41
N VAL A 91 -34.31 3.66 -1.72
CA VAL A 91 -33.58 4.48 -2.69
C VAL A 91 -33.81 5.96 -2.38
N PHE A 92 -35.07 6.39 -2.28
CA PHE A 92 -35.43 7.78 -1.99
C PHE A 92 -34.79 8.30 -0.69
N ASN A 93 -34.80 7.50 0.37
CA ASN A 93 -34.26 7.88 1.67
C ASN A 93 -32.74 8.11 1.67
N THR A 94 -32.03 7.61 0.66
CA THR A 94 -30.58 7.78 0.50
C THR A 94 -30.20 8.95 -0.41
N ILE A 95 -31.18 9.73 -0.88
CA ILE A 95 -30.96 10.91 -1.73
C ILE A 95 -31.04 12.17 -0.88
N GLU A 96 -30.10 13.10 -1.08
CA GLU A 96 -30.09 14.40 -0.42
C GLU A 96 -31.40 15.17 -0.71
N PRO A 97 -32.03 15.84 0.28
CA PRO A 97 -33.33 16.47 0.10
C PRO A 97 -33.40 17.46 -1.08
N THR A 98 -32.33 18.21 -1.32
CA THR A 98 -32.21 19.15 -2.43
C THR A 98 -32.32 18.44 -3.78
N LEU A 99 -31.60 17.34 -3.97
CA LEU A 99 -31.67 16.51 -5.18
C LEU A 99 -32.96 15.72 -5.27
N ARG A 100 -33.49 15.26 -4.14
CA ARG A 100 -34.76 14.52 -4.10
C ARG A 100 -35.89 15.33 -4.73
N SER A 101 -35.90 16.65 -4.53
CA SER A 101 -36.91 17.54 -5.09
C SER A 101 -36.88 17.65 -6.62
N THR A 102 -35.77 17.29 -7.26
CA THR A 102 -35.60 17.34 -8.72
C THR A 102 -35.92 16.02 -9.41
N ILE A 103 -36.09 14.94 -8.64
CA ILE A 103 -36.38 13.60 -9.15
C ILE A 103 -37.89 13.38 -9.11
N SER A 104 -38.45 12.99 -10.26
CA SER A 104 -39.87 12.65 -10.34
C SER A 104 -40.15 11.42 -9.48
N TYR A 105 -41.27 11.43 -8.75
CA TYR A 105 -41.72 10.22 -8.06
C TYR A 105 -42.05 9.15 -9.09
N MET A 106 -41.48 7.95 -8.91
CA MET A 106 -41.72 6.79 -9.76
C MET A 106 -42.12 5.62 -8.88
N GLU A 107 -43.18 4.91 -9.28
CA GLU A 107 -43.70 3.77 -8.53
C GLU A 107 -42.82 2.54 -8.67
N ASN A 108 -42.13 2.38 -9.79
CA ASN A 108 -41.24 1.25 -10.06
C ASN A 108 -39.79 1.61 -9.70
N VAL A 109 -39.15 0.80 -8.86
CA VAL A 109 -37.76 1.03 -8.43
C VAL A 109 -36.77 0.94 -9.59
N LYS A 110 -37.04 0.12 -10.60
CA LYS A 110 -36.18 -0.02 -11.78
C LYS A 110 -36.17 1.28 -12.58
N ASP A 111 -37.33 1.86 -12.80
CA ASP A 111 -37.47 3.10 -13.55
C ASP A 111 -36.87 4.27 -12.77
N LEU A 112 -37.11 4.32 -11.45
CA LEU A 112 -36.44 5.27 -10.55
C LEU A 112 -34.91 5.15 -10.64
N TRP A 113 -34.38 3.93 -10.58
CA TRP A 113 -32.95 3.66 -10.65
C TRP A 113 -32.35 4.12 -11.99
N GLU A 114 -33.05 3.86 -13.10
CA GLU A 114 -32.60 4.24 -14.43
C GLU A 114 -32.66 5.75 -14.65
N ASP A 115 -33.68 6.46 -14.13
CA ASP A 115 -33.76 7.93 -14.16
C ASP A 115 -32.59 8.57 -13.38
N ILE A 116 -32.32 8.08 -12.17
CA ILE A 116 -31.17 8.53 -11.37
C ILE A 116 -29.86 8.24 -12.11
N ARG A 117 -29.73 7.04 -12.69
CA ARG A 117 -28.55 6.69 -13.50
C ARG A 117 -28.41 7.65 -14.68
N GLN A 118 -29.44 7.88 -15.48
CA GLN A 118 -29.31 8.73 -16.66
C GLN A 118 -28.93 10.17 -16.31
N ARG A 119 -29.46 10.70 -15.21
CA ARG A 119 -29.17 12.08 -14.79
C ARG A 119 -27.82 12.24 -14.13
N PHE A 120 -27.43 11.31 -13.24
CA PHE A 120 -26.27 11.48 -12.36
C PHE A 120 -25.07 10.62 -12.74
N SER A 121 -25.23 9.65 -13.67
CA SER A 121 -24.09 8.94 -14.27
C SER A 121 -23.39 9.75 -15.37
N ILE A 122 -24.08 10.73 -15.96
CA ILE A 122 -23.51 11.66 -16.94
C ILE A 122 -22.71 12.72 -16.16
N GLY A 123 -21.39 12.59 -16.16
CA GLY A 123 -20.53 13.60 -15.52
C GLY A 123 -19.22 13.11 -14.93
N ASN A 124 -18.90 11.82 -15.02
CA ASN A 124 -17.64 11.34 -14.47
C ASN A 124 -16.41 11.71 -15.32
N GLY A 125 -16.57 12.08 -16.59
CA GLY A 125 -15.46 12.51 -17.44
C GLY A 125 -14.69 13.68 -16.84
N PRO A 126 -15.34 14.83 -16.57
CA PRO A 126 -14.74 15.95 -15.85
C PRO A 126 -14.14 15.57 -14.49
N ARG A 127 -14.84 14.77 -13.68
CA ARG A 127 -14.35 14.33 -12.37
C ARG A 127 -13.11 13.44 -12.47
N VAL A 128 -13.09 12.49 -13.41
CA VAL A 128 -11.93 11.65 -13.72
C VAL A 128 -10.77 12.51 -14.22
N GLN A 129 -11.06 13.51 -15.05
CA GLN A 129 -10.04 14.44 -15.54
C GLN A 129 -9.44 15.29 -14.40
N GLU A 130 -10.28 15.80 -13.50
CA GLU A 130 -9.86 16.52 -12.30
C GLU A 130 -8.98 15.62 -11.41
N LEU A 131 -9.45 14.42 -11.06
CA LEU A 131 -8.69 13.45 -10.27
C LEU A 131 -7.35 13.08 -10.92
N ARG A 132 -7.31 12.93 -12.25
CA ARG A 132 -6.07 12.68 -12.99
C ARG A 132 -5.14 13.88 -12.95
N SER A 133 -5.67 15.09 -13.02
CA SER A 133 -4.90 16.34 -12.90
C SER A 133 -4.32 16.49 -11.49
N ASP A 134 -5.13 16.28 -10.46
CA ASP A 134 -4.72 16.30 -9.05
C ASP A 134 -3.63 15.26 -8.78
N LEU A 135 -3.76 14.07 -9.36
CA LEU A 135 -2.78 12.99 -9.23
C LEU A 135 -1.44 13.36 -9.89
N ALA A 136 -1.47 13.95 -11.08
CA ALA A 136 -0.26 14.40 -11.78
C ALA A 136 0.45 15.55 -11.04
N ASN A 137 -0.33 16.42 -10.40
CA ASN A 137 0.16 17.57 -9.64
C ASN A 137 0.46 17.25 -8.17
N CYS A 138 0.19 16.04 -7.70
CA CYS A 138 0.45 15.65 -6.31
C CYS A 138 1.96 15.50 -6.07
N LYS A 139 2.57 16.50 -5.44
CA LYS A 139 3.98 16.53 -5.06
C LYS A 139 4.17 16.45 -3.54
N GLN A 140 5.34 16.00 -3.10
CA GLN A 140 5.69 15.86 -1.69
C GLN A 140 5.81 17.23 -1.01
N ASP A 141 6.43 18.21 -1.69
CA ASP A 141 6.51 19.62 -1.27
C ASP A 141 7.04 19.80 0.17
N GLY A 142 8.09 19.03 0.52
CA GLY A 142 8.71 19.07 1.84
C GLY A 142 7.90 18.42 2.97
N GLN A 143 6.72 17.87 2.69
CA GLN A 143 5.92 17.14 3.68
C GLN A 143 6.56 15.77 4.02
N ALA A 144 6.20 15.21 5.17
CA ALA A 144 6.59 13.86 5.54
C ALA A 144 6.08 12.83 4.51
N ILE A 145 6.88 11.79 4.25
CA ILE A 145 6.57 10.77 3.24
C ILE A 145 5.22 10.09 3.48
N ILE A 146 4.86 9.87 4.76
CA ILE A 146 3.57 9.29 5.13
C ILE A 146 2.39 10.18 4.73
N THR A 147 2.51 11.50 4.87
CA THR A 147 1.46 12.47 4.53
C THR A 147 1.27 12.54 3.01
N TYR A 148 2.38 12.62 2.27
CA TYR A 148 2.38 12.61 0.82
C TYR A 148 1.79 11.30 0.26
N TYR A 149 2.26 10.15 0.74
CA TYR A 149 1.73 8.84 0.33
C TYR A 149 0.24 8.70 0.64
N GLY A 150 -0.22 9.22 1.79
CA GLY A 150 -1.64 9.26 2.15
C GLY A 150 -2.49 10.01 1.13
N ARG A 151 -2.04 11.19 0.66
CA ARG A 151 -2.74 11.96 -0.39
C ARG A 151 -2.84 11.18 -1.70
N LEU A 152 -1.74 10.60 -2.16
CA LEU A 152 -1.73 9.76 -3.37
C LEU A 152 -2.68 8.57 -3.25
N LYS A 153 -2.67 7.88 -2.11
CA LYS A 153 -3.53 6.73 -1.88
C LYS A 153 -5.01 7.11 -1.96
N THR A 154 -5.40 8.21 -1.33
CA THR A 154 -6.77 8.72 -1.43
C THR A 154 -7.15 9.02 -2.88
N LEU A 155 -6.29 9.70 -3.65
CA LEU A 155 -6.54 9.98 -5.06
C LEU A 155 -6.67 8.70 -5.90
N TRP A 156 -5.80 7.71 -5.70
CA TRP A 156 -5.91 6.42 -6.37
C TRP A 156 -7.19 5.69 -6.03
N ASP A 157 -7.58 5.67 -4.76
CA ASP A 157 -8.78 4.96 -4.30
C ASP A 157 -10.04 5.61 -4.85
N VAL A 158 -10.10 6.96 -4.85
CA VAL A 158 -11.19 7.71 -5.49
C VAL A 158 -11.16 7.54 -7.01
N LEU A 159 -10.01 7.47 -7.68
CA LEU A 159 -9.97 7.25 -9.12
C LEU A 159 -10.39 5.82 -9.52
N ASN A 160 -10.03 4.81 -8.73
CA ASN A 160 -10.46 3.41 -8.97
C ASN A 160 -11.99 3.27 -8.93
N ASN A 161 -12.67 4.19 -8.25
CA ASN A 161 -14.11 4.21 -8.22
C ASN A 161 -14.72 4.48 -9.61
N TYR A 162 -13.99 5.17 -10.48
CA TYR A 162 -14.45 5.53 -11.83
C TYR A 162 -13.74 4.72 -12.93
N ASP A 163 -12.49 4.32 -12.70
CA ASP A 163 -11.64 3.58 -13.65
C ASP A 163 -11.37 2.16 -13.15
N GLN A 164 -12.39 1.29 -13.17
CA GLN A 164 -12.26 -0.10 -12.74
C GLN A 164 -11.54 -0.95 -13.78
N ILE A 165 -10.72 -1.91 -13.34
CA ILE A 165 -10.04 -2.83 -14.27
C ILE A 165 -11.10 -3.73 -14.91
N PRO A 166 -11.16 -3.80 -16.26
CA PRO A 166 -12.09 -4.69 -16.92
C PRO A 166 -11.76 -6.15 -16.60
N VAL A 167 -12.81 -6.90 -16.24
CA VAL A 167 -12.74 -8.34 -16.01
C VAL A 167 -13.15 -9.04 -17.29
N CYS A 168 -12.40 -10.06 -17.71
CA CYS A 168 -12.80 -10.88 -18.84
C CYS A 168 -14.10 -11.64 -18.51
N THR A 169 -15.13 -11.45 -19.33
CA THR A 169 -16.46 -12.10 -19.17
C THR A 169 -16.57 -13.43 -19.90
N CYS A 170 -15.50 -13.88 -20.56
CA CYS A 170 -15.48 -15.13 -21.30
C CYS A 170 -15.52 -16.34 -20.35
N ILE A 171 -16.47 -17.25 -20.59
CA ILE A 171 -16.59 -18.49 -19.82
C ILE A 171 -15.42 -19.42 -20.16
N GLY A 172 -14.66 -19.85 -19.15
CA GLY A 172 -13.52 -20.77 -19.32
C GLY A 172 -12.26 -20.13 -19.93
N CYS A 173 -12.18 -18.80 -20.01
CA CYS A 173 -10.97 -18.14 -20.51
C CYS A 173 -9.80 -18.34 -19.55
N ARG A 174 -8.63 -18.68 -20.10
CA ARG A 174 -7.34 -18.68 -19.39
C ARG A 174 -6.50 -17.45 -19.72
N CYS A 175 -7.14 -16.40 -20.22
CA CYS A 175 -6.51 -15.15 -20.53
C CYS A 175 -6.16 -14.41 -19.24
N ASN A 176 -4.87 -14.24 -18.96
CA ASN A 176 -4.38 -13.50 -17.78
C ASN A 176 -4.49 -11.97 -17.97
N LEU A 177 -5.45 -11.48 -18.75
CA LEU A 177 -5.55 -10.06 -19.13
C LEU A 177 -5.81 -9.16 -17.93
N THR A 178 -6.76 -9.52 -17.07
CA THR A 178 -7.07 -8.74 -15.85
C THR A 178 -5.87 -8.71 -14.90
N ILE A 179 -5.14 -9.82 -14.76
CA ILE A 179 -3.92 -9.92 -13.96
C ILE A 179 -2.84 -8.98 -14.53
N GLU A 180 -2.68 -8.96 -15.85
CA GLU A 180 -1.70 -8.12 -16.53
C GLU A 180 -2.05 -6.62 -16.42
N LEU A 181 -3.33 -6.25 -16.54
CA LEU A 181 -3.80 -4.88 -16.32
C LEU A 181 -3.61 -4.44 -14.86
N GLU A 182 -3.84 -5.33 -13.90
CA GLU A 182 -3.53 -5.08 -12.49
C GLU A 182 -2.04 -4.85 -12.26
N ARG A 183 -1.18 -5.65 -12.89
CA ARG A 183 0.27 -5.52 -12.80
C ARG A 183 0.71 -4.15 -13.33
N LYS A 184 0.28 -3.77 -14.54
CA LYS A 184 0.57 -2.47 -15.13
C LYS A 184 0.08 -1.30 -14.27
N ARG A 185 -1.11 -1.41 -13.69
CA ARG A 185 -1.65 -0.38 -12.79
C ARG A 185 -0.85 -0.26 -11.49
N LYS A 186 -0.37 -1.38 -10.93
CA LYS A 186 0.48 -1.39 -9.73
C LYS A 186 1.85 -0.76 -10.03
N GLU A 187 2.43 -1.01 -11.21
CA GLU A 187 3.68 -0.40 -11.68
C GLU A 187 3.52 1.11 -11.89
N GLU A 188 2.44 1.54 -12.54
CA GLU A 188 2.12 2.96 -12.74
C GLU A 188 2.05 3.72 -11.40
N ARG A 189 1.45 3.13 -10.36
CA ARG A 189 1.44 3.74 -9.02
C ARG A 189 2.82 3.91 -8.41
N VAL A 190 3.76 2.99 -8.70
CA VAL A 190 5.16 3.14 -8.29
C VAL A 190 5.77 4.36 -8.97
N HIS A 191 5.60 4.48 -10.28
CA HIS A 191 6.10 5.64 -11.03
C HIS A 191 5.51 6.95 -10.53
N GLN A 192 4.19 7.01 -10.33
CA GLN A 192 3.51 8.20 -9.81
C GLN A 192 4.01 8.59 -8.42
N PHE A 193 4.20 7.62 -7.52
CA PHE A 193 4.79 7.89 -6.20
C PHE A 193 6.19 8.48 -6.31
N LEU A 194 7.06 7.88 -7.14
CA LEU A 194 8.45 8.31 -7.32
C LEU A 194 8.57 9.67 -8.02
N MET A 195 7.69 10.00 -8.97
CA MET A 195 7.69 11.26 -9.72
C MET A 195 7.31 12.49 -8.88
N GLY A 196 6.58 12.29 -7.78
CA GLY A 196 6.21 13.38 -6.89
C GLY A 196 7.12 13.57 -5.68
N LEU A 197 8.13 12.72 -5.49
CA LEU A 197 9.14 12.90 -4.44
C LEU A 197 10.02 14.12 -4.72
N ASP A 198 10.46 14.80 -3.66
CA ASP A 198 11.35 15.95 -3.77
C ASP A 198 12.73 15.52 -4.32
N GLU A 199 13.10 16.02 -5.50
CA GLU A 199 14.34 15.64 -6.22
C GLU A 199 15.59 15.86 -5.37
N GLU A 200 15.68 17.02 -4.72
CA GLU A 200 16.86 17.42 -3.94
C GLU A 200 17.13 16.48 -2.75
N VAL A 201 16.09 15.84 -2.23
CA VAL A 201 16.19 14.99 -1.03
C VAL A 201 16.21 13.50 -1.39
N TYR A 202 15.43 13.08 -2.38
CA TYR A 202 15.21 11.67 -2.69
C TYR A 202 15.69 11.24 -4.08
N GLY A 203 16.35 12.11 -4.85
CA GLY A 203 16.84 11.82 -6.20
C GLY A 203 17.70 10.54 -6.27
N THR A 204 18.63 10.35 -5.34
CA THR A 204 19.49 9.14 -5.31
C THR A 204 18.70 7.85 -5.07
N VAL A 205 17.81 7.83 -4.07
CA VAL A 205 17.01 6.63 -3.78
C VAL A 205 16.04 6.33 -4.92
N ARG A 206 15.47 7.38 -5.55
CA ARG A 206 14.62 7.24 -6.73
C ARG A 206 15.35 6.61 -7.90
N SER A 207 16.54 7.11 -8.25
CA SER A 207 17.35 6.56 -9.34
C SER A 207 17.72 5.10 -9.09
N ASN A 208 18.16 4.77 -7.87
CA ASN A 208 18.50 3.39 -7.51
C ASN A 208 17.30 2.43 -7.64
N ILE A 209 16.10 2.87 -7.24
CA ILE A 209 14.87 2.07 -7.40
C ILE A 209 14.53 1.86 -8.87
N LEU A 210 14.62 2.92 -9.69
CA LEU A 210 14.35 2.86 -11.13
C LEU A 210 15.37 2.01 -11.90
N SER A 211 16.59 1.86 -11.40
CA SER A 211 17.61 0.98 -11.98
C SER A 211 17.50 -0.50 -11.55
N THR A 212 16.50 -0.86 -10.73
CA THR A 212 16.31 -2.25 -10.27
C THR A 212 15.37 -3.01 -11.22
N GLU A 213 15.82 -4.15 -11.75
CA GLU A 213 14.99 -5.07 -12.54
C GLU A 213 14.82 -6.43 -11.82
N PRO A 214 13.57 -6.90 -11.60
CA PRO A 214 12.29 -6.22 -11.88
C PRO A 214 11.98 -5.09 -10.89
N LEU A 215 11.15 -4.13 -11.33
CA LEU A 215 10.76 -2.98 -10.50
C LEU A 215 10.10 -3.45 -9.19
N PRO A 216 10.56 -3.00 -8.01
CA PRO A 216 9.96 -3.37 -6.75
C PRO A 216 8.50 -2.93 -6.64
N ASN A 217 7.68 -3.69 -5.91
CA ASN A 217 6.30 -3.29 -5.65
C ASN A 217 6.20 -2.04 -4.77
N LEU A 218 5.05 -1.36 -4.81
CA LEU A 218 4.81 -0.09 -4.12
C LEU A 218 5.11 -0.13 -2.61
N ASN A 219 4.80 -1.22 -1.93
CA ASN A 219 5.04 -1.33 -0.49
C ASN A 219 6.54 -1.37 -0.17
N ARG A 220 7.32 -2.09 -0.98
CA ARG A 220 8.78 -2.14 -0.86
C ARG A 220 9.39 -0.77 -1.18
N VAL A 221 8.93 -0.11 -2.24
CA VAL A 221 9.37 1.24 -2.60
C VAL A 221 9.09 2.24 -1.47
N TYR A 222 7.88 2.22 -0.92
CA TYR A 222 7.52 3.05 0.24
C TYR A 222 8.45 2.81 1.43
N ALA A 223 8.71 1.55 1.78
CA ALA A 223 9.61 1.20 2.88
C ALA A 223 11.04 1.72 2.67
N MET A 224 11.58 1.63 1.44
CA MET A 224 12.91 2.15 1.09
C MET A 224 12.98 3.67 1.25
N VAL A 225 11.96 4.40 0.81
CA VAL A 225 11.92 5.87 0.92
C VAL A 225 11.75 6.32 2.38
N VAL A 226 10.90 5.64 3.16
CA VAL A 226 10.76 5.91 4.61
C VAL A 226 12.05 5.60 5.37
N GLN A 227 12.78 4.54 4.98
CA GLN A 227 14.08 4.25 5.57
C GLN A 227 15.09 5.38 5.31
N GLN A 228 15.10 5.91 4.08
CA GLN A 228 15.93 7.08 3.73
C GLN A 228 15.54 8.33 4.53
N GLU A 229 14.24 8.60 4.71
CA GLU A 229 13.74 9.71 5.53
C GLU A 229 14.21 9.60 6.99
N ARG A 230 14.13 8.39 7.57
CA ARG A 230 14.59 8.12 8.94
C ARG A 230 16.10 8.26 9.10
N ASP A 231 16.88 7.72 8.16
CA ASP A 231 18.34 7.82 8.20
C ASP A 231 18.80 9.27 8.15
N ARG A 232 18.21 10.07 7.25
CA ARG A 232 18.46 11.51 7.17
C ARG A 232 18.08 12.25 8.45
N ASN A 233 16.91 11.96 9.01
CA ASN A 233 16.46 12.59 10.27
C ASN A 233 17.35 12.20 11.45
N SER A 234 17.94 11.00 11.44
CA SER A 234 18.87 10.57 12.48
C SER A 234 20.20 11.33 12.48
N ARG A 235 20.55 12.03 11.38
CA ARG A 235 21.81 12.77 11.19
C ARG A 235 23.06 11.98 11.59
N LYS A 236 23.02 10.65 11.48
CA LYS A 236 24.15 9.81 11.88
C LYS A 236 25.28 10.01 10.88
N LEU A 237 26.31 10.74 11.28
CA LEU A 237 27.51 10.95 10.47
C LEU A 237 28.24 9.60 10.32
N ILE A 238 28.13 8.97 9.15
CA ILE A 238 28.80 7.69 8.86
C ILE A 238 30.29 7.92 8.49
N GLY A 239 30.62 9.12 8.00
CA GLY A 239 31.97 9.52 7.65
C GLY A 239 32.05 11.02 7.40
N ALA A 240 33.12 11.68 7.85
CA ALA A 240 33.44 13.04 7.42
C ALA A 240 34.52 12.95 6.34
N GLY A 241 34.40 13.71 5.25
CA GLY A 241 35.43 13.82 4.23
C GLY A 241 36.19 15.14 4.38
N GLU A 242 37.50 15.14 4.14
CA GLU A 242 38.32 16.35 4.04
C GLU A 242 38.98 16.37 2.65
N ARG A 243 38.77 17.44 1.89
CA ARG A 243 39.41 17.60 0.57
C ARG A 243 40.80 18.22 0.77
N ARG A 244 41.85 17.49 0.42
CA ARG A 244 43.24 18.00 0.41
C ARG A 244 43.80 17.85 -0.99
N GLU A 245 44.27 18.96 -1.55
CA GLU A 245 44.96 18.99 -2.85
C GLU A 245 44.19 18.30 -4.00
N GLY A 246 42.85 18.37 -3.96
CA GLY A 246 41.99 17.76 -4.99
C GLY A 246 41.58 16.31 -4.72
N LEU A 247 42.16 15.63 -3.73
CA LEU A 247 41.74 14.30 -3.28
C LEU A 247 40.82 14.38 -2.05
N TYR A 248 39.78 13.54 -2.01
CA TYR A 248 38.90 13.42 -0.84
C TYR A 248 39.44 12.34 0.11
N PHE A 249 39.77 12.74 1.33
CA PHE A 249 40.22 11.84 2.39
C PHE A 249 39.08 11.57 3.38
N LEU A 250 38.86 10.31 3.73
CA LEU A 250 37.92 9.96 4.80
C LEU A 250 38.56 10.30 6.15
N LYS A 251 37.99 11.28 6.84
CA LYS A 251 38.33 11.64 8.21
C LYS A 251 37.62 10.69 9.17
N GLY A 252 38.38 10.03 10.03
CA GLY A 252 37.84 9.18 11.09
C GLY A 252 36.86 10.00 11.95
N VAL A 253 35.60 9.58 11.98
CA VAL A 253 34.61 10.16 12.89
C VAL A 253 34.95 9.60 14.27
N ALA A 254 35.32 10.48 15.20
CA ALA A 254 35.52 10.06 16.59
C ALA A 254 34.21 9.44 17.08
N SER A 255 34.19 8.12 17.25
CA SER A 255 33.06 7.42 17.84
C SER A 255 32.93 7.93 19.27
N ALA A 256 31.95 8.78 19.52
CA ALA A 256 31.62 9.23 20.86
C ALA A 256 30.99 8.04 21.60
N HIS A 257 31.84 7.18 22.15
CA HIS A 257 31.73 6.49 23.43
C HIS A 257 32.92 5.52 23.56
N THR A 258 34.07 6.04 23.97
CA THR A 258 35.02 5.20 24.73
C THR A 258 34.62 5.31 26.19
N CYS A 259 33.90 4.29 26.68
CA CYS A 259 33.83 4.06 28.12
C CYS A 259 35.29 3.96 28.59
N LYS A 260 35.74 4.87 29.47
CA LYS A 260 37.05 4.75 30.13
C LYS A 260 37.04 3.47 30.96
N MET A 261 37.46 2.36 30.35
CA MET A 261 37.82 1.16 31.08
C MET A 261 39.05 1.50 31.93
N LYS A 262 38.93 1.36 33.25
CA LYS A 262 40.09 1.37 34.15
C LYS A 262 41.05 0.27 33.68
N GLY A 263 42.34 0.57 33.67
CA GLY A 263 43.40 -0.25 33.06
C GLY A 263 43.19 -1.74 33.31
N VAL A 264 42.79 -2.45 32.25
CA VAL A 264 42.66 -3.90 32.24
C VAL A 264 44.06 -4.46 32.07
N THR A 265 44.44 -5.43 32.90
CA THR A 265 45.76 -6.05 32.78
C THR A 265 45.90 -6.70 31.40
N SER A 266 47.13 -6.76 30.87
CA SER A 266 47.38 -7.37 29.56
C SER A 266 46.75 -8.77 29.45
N PHE A 267 46.80 -9.55 30.54
CA PHE A 267 46.20 -10.88 30.60
C PHE A 267 44.67 -10.87 30.46
N GLU A 268 43.96 -10.00 31.16
CA GLU A 268 42.49 -9.88 31.07
C GLU A 268 42.04 -9.41 29.68
N LEU A 269 42.83 -8.54 29.02
CA LEU A 269 42.60 -8.12 27.65
C LEU A 269 42.69 -9.30 26.66
N TRP A 270 43.69 -10.17 26.81
CA TRP A 270 43.82 -11.38 26.00
C TRP A 270 42.74 -12.41 26.33
N HIS A 271 42.33 -12.52 27.59
CA HIS A 271 41.27 -13.39 28.04
C HIS A 271 39.92 -13.05 27.39
N MET A 272 39.60 -11.76 27.25
CA MET A 272 38.40 -11.30 26.57
C MET A 272 38.46 -11.42 25.04
N ARG A 273 39.64 -11.30 24.43
CA ARG A 273 39.81 -11.40 22.96
C ARG A 273 39.81 -12.83 22.44
N MET A 274 40.42 -13.76 23.18
CA MET A 274 40.72 -15.11 22.71
C MET A 274 39.88 -16.21 23.38
N GLY A 275 39.11 -15.88 24.43
CA GLY A 275 38.18 -16.81 25.08
C GLY A 275 38.89 -17.91 25.87
N HIS A 276 39.29 -17.60 27.12
CA HIS A 276 39.99 -18.50 28.04
C HIS A 276 41.31 -19.11 27.51
N PRO A 277 42.29 -18.29 27.06
CA PRO A 277 43.62 -18.78 26.74
C PRO A 277 44.36 -19.27 28.00
N SER A 278 45.14 -20.34 27.84
CA SER A 278 46.00 -20.89 28.91
C SER A 278 47.07 -19.89 29.34
N SER A 279 47.22 -19.65 30.65
CA SER A 279 48.16 -18.66 31.20
C SER A 279 49.62 -18.93 30.80
N LYS A 280 50.01 -20.21 30.79
CA LYS A 280 51.36 -20.65 30.38
C LYS A 280 51.69 -20.31 28.92
N VAL A 281 50.68 -20.16 28.06
CA VAL A 281 50.87 -19.82 26.64
C VAL A 281 50.97 -18.30 26.46
N VAL A 282 50.22 -17.53 27.25
CA VAL A 282 50.22 -16.06 27.20
C VAL A 282 51.54 -15.48 27.71
N GLU A 283 52.17 -16.12 28.71
CA GLU A 283 53.48 -15.71 29.24
C GLU A 283 54.64 -15.91 28.25
N LEU A 284 54.46 -16.71 27.20
CA LEU A 284 55.48 -16.94 26.16
C LEU A 284 55.49 -15.85 25.08
N ILE A 285 54.54 -14.92 25.11
CA ILE A 285 54.46 -13.82 24.14
C ILE A 285 55.36 -12.68 24.65
N PRO A 286 56.46 -12.36 23.95
CA PRO A 286 57.47 -11.42 24.43
C PRO A 286 57.01 -9.99 24.21
N GLU A 287 56.07 -9.52 25.05
CA GLU A 287 55.66 -8.10 25.18
C GLU A 287 54.63 -7.86 26.31
N VAL A 288 54.23 -8.90 27.05
CA VAL A 288 53.11 -8.81 28.02
C VAL A 288 53.46 -8.02 29.30
N ASN A 289 54.76 -7.78 29.58
CA ASN A 289 55.21 -7.16 30.83
C ASN A 289 55.69 -5.70 30.76
N ASP A 290 55.77 -5.03 29.59
CA ASP A 290 56.47 -3.74 29.51
C ASP A 290 55.64 -2.52 29.07
N LEU A 291 54.31 -2.63 28.99
CA LEU A 291 53.44 -1.50 28.60
C LEU A 291 52.84 -0.71 29.77
N GLY A 292 53.33 -0.93 31.00
CA GLY A 292 52.94 -0.15 32.17
C GLY A 292 53.51 1.27 32.22
N ALA A 293 54.55 1.59 31.43
CA ALA A 293 55.36 2.80 31.64
C ALA A 293 55.29 3.87 30.52
N VAL A 294 54.67 3.64 29.36
CA VAL A 294 54.77 4.58 28.21
C VAL A 294 53.59 5.56 28.09
N LEU A 295 52.58 5.52 28.97
CA LEU A 295 51.44 6.45 28.90
C LEU A 295 51.62 7.81 29.60
N THR A 296 52.83 8.19 29.99
CA THR A 296 53.09 9.53 30.53
C THR A 296 54.44 10.09 30.12
N GLU A 297 54.72 10.28 28.83
CA GLU A 297 55.63 11.38 28.43
C GLU A 297 55.51 11.74 26.94
N ASN A 298 54.86 12.88 26.72
CA ASN A 298 55.25 13.99 25.85
C ASN A 298 55.54 13.81 24.34
N ARG A 299 54.82 14.72 23.64
CA ARG A 299 55.30 15.67 22.63
C ARG A 299 55.47 15.19 21.19
N GLY A 300 55.03 16.08 20.30
CA GLY A 300 54.94 15.90 18.88
C GLY A 300 56.24 15.43 18.25
N VAL A 301 56.11 14.45 17.37
CA VAL A 301 57.12 14.11 16.39
C VAL A 301 56.46 14.20 15.03
N ASN A 302 57.08 15.05 14.22
CA ASN A 302 56.73 15.46 12.89
C ASN A 302 57.05 14.31 11.92
N TRP A 303 56.05 13.70 11.29
CA TRP A 303 56.26 12.70 10.23
C TRP A 303 56.42 13.43 8.89
N SER A 304 57.52 14.15 8.75
CA SER A 304 58.10 14.53 7.47
C SER A 304 59.57 14.15 7.59
N ASN A 305 59.94 12.99 7.04
CA ASN A 305 61.27 12.65 6.51
C ASN A 305 61.49 11.16 6.17
N ASP A 306 60.51 10.26 6.37
CA ASP A 306 60.71 8.83 6.07
C ASP A 306 60.12 8.35 4.73
N VAL A 307 60.08 9.22 3.71
CA VAL A 307 59.67 8.82 2.32
C VAL A 307 60.78 9.05 1.29
N GLU A 308 61.93 9.64 1.65
CA GLU A 308 63.05 9.85 0.69
C GLU A 308 64.05 8.69 0.59
N ASN A 309 63.86 7.57 1.30
CA ASN A 309 64.79 6.42 1.26
C ASN A 309 64.19 5.12 0.72
N LEU A 310 63.10 5.19 -0.05
CA LEU A 310 62.52 4.03 -0.74
C LEU A 310 62.45 4.18 -2.27
N GLU A 311 62.96 5.27 -2.84
CA GLU A 311 63.03 5.50 -4.29
C GLU A 311 64.42 5.25 -4.93
N ASN A 312 65.44 4.82 -4.17
CA ASN A 312 66.78 4.58 -4.71
C ASN A 312 67.18 3.09 -4.88
N ASP A 313 66.26 2.13 -4.64
CA ASP A 313 66.57 0.69 -4.72
C ASP A 313 65.88 -0.05 -5.90
N ILE A 314 65.28 0.66 -6.87
CA ILE A 314 64.58 0.04 -8.02
C ILE A 314 65.31 0.25 -9.37
N ASP A 315 66.35 1.08 -9.44
CA ASP A 315 67.06 1.37 -10.71
C ASP A 315 68.37 0.56 -10.95
N GLU A 316 68.65 -0.49 -10.16
CA GLU A 316 69.87 -1.31 -10.33
C GLU A 316 69.61 -2.82 -10.53
N GLN A 317 68.53 -3.19 -11.24
CA GLN A 317 68.32 -4.57 -11.71
C GLN A 317 67.87 -4.74 -13.18
N HIS A 318 67.97 -3.72 -14.02
CA HIS A 318 67.85 -3.91 -15.48
C HIS A 318 68.89 -3.07 -16.25
N ALA A 319 70.12 -3.58 -16.29
CA ALA A 319 71.11 -3.33 -17.32
C ALA A 319 71.83 -4.65 -17.66
#